data_AF-A0A7W9AGS7-F1
#
_entry.id   AF-A0A7W9AGS7-F1
#
_cell.length_a   1.000
_cell.length_b   1.000
_cell.length_c   1.000
_cell.angle_alpha   90.00
_cell.angle_beta   90.00
_cell.angle_gamma   90.00
#
_symmetry.space_group_name_H-M   'P 1'
#
loop_
_entity.id
_entity.type
_entity.pdbx_description
1 polymer ?
#
loop_
_entity_poly.entity_id
_entity_poly.type
_entity_poly.pdbx_seq_one_letter_code
_entity_poly.pdbx_strand_id
1 'polypeptide(L)'
;MNTGAAGIPKAVSAKIVAGAMAGRHFRYFDFVMAGFVTILLLSNLIGAAKLSTVAGFTFGAGILFFPLGYVIGDVLTEVYGYARARRCVWAGFFAMLFMAVMSYIVVHLPAADGWGDQKAYESVFGNTWRIVFASLFAFWAGEFVNSFVMAKMKIWTQGRHLWSRTIGSTIVGQGVDSLIFYPLAFLGAWSTAQVLTVMVTNWAMKVAWEALLTPVTYAVVNRLKRAEGVDVYDEDTNFTPFSAKV
;
A
#
# COMPACT_ATOMS: atom_id res chain seq x y z
N MET A 1 38.41 -43.19 17.36
CA MET A 1 38.99 -41.84 17.56
C MET A 1 38.29 -40.88 16.61
N ASN A 2 37.72 -39.81 17.18
CA ASN A 2 37.38 -38.50 16.62
C ASN A 2 38.36 -38.00 15.54
N THR A 3 38.09 -37.07 14.60
CA THR A 3 37.11 -35.97 14.45
C THR A 3 37.30 -35.46 13.01
N GLY A 4 36.26 -35.03 12.28
CA GLY A 4 35.93 -33.61 12.26
C GLY A 4 35.27 -33.23 10.93
N ALA A 5 33.97 -33.03 10.97
CA ALA A 5 33.19 -32.43 9.89
C ALA A 5 33.60 -30.96 9.71
N ALA A 6 34.08 -30.59 8.52
CA ALA A 6 34.30 -29.20 8.15
C ALA A 6 32.94 -28.56 7.84
N GLY A 7 32.37 -27.88 8.83
CA GLY A 7 31.16 -27.08 8.67
C GLY A 7 31.40 -25.92 7.71
N ILE A 8 30.53 -25.81 6.71
CA ILE A 8 30.42 -24.63 5.85
C ILE A 8 30.07 -23.44 6.75
N PRO A 9 30.82 -22.32 6.73
CA PRO A 9 30.44 -21.14 7.49
C PRO A 9 29.12 -20.59 6.92
N LYS A 10 28.05 -20.68 7.72
CA LYS A 10 26.84 -19.87 7.47
C LYS A 10 27.27 -18.41 7.51
N ALA A 11 27.18 -17.71 6.38
CA ALA A 11 27.33 -16.26 6.34
C ALA A 11 26.29 -15.66 7.30
N VAL A 12 26.76 -15.20 8.45
CA VAL A 12 25.94 -14.45 9.40
C VAL A 12 25.67 -13.11 8.74
N SER A 13 24.43 -12.94 8.26
CA SER A 13 23.92 -11.65 7.82
C SER A 13 24.22 -10.62 8.90
N ALA A 14 24.97 -9.57 8.57
CA ALA A 14 25.30 -8.54 9.53
C ALA A 14 24.00 -7.84 9.97
N LYS A 15 23.70 -7.85 11.27
CA LYS A 15 22.65 -7.01 11.85
C LYS A 15 23.05 -5.55 11.67
N ILE A 16 22.27 -4.79 10.91
CA ILE A 16 22.51 -3.36 10.72
C ILE A 16 21.34 -2.59 11.35
N VAL A 17 21.66 -1.76 12.34
CA VAL A 17 20.71 -0.83 12.96
C VAL A 17 20.30 0.23 11.92
N ALA A 18 19.00 0.55 11.83
CA ALA A 18 18.47 1.48 10.83
C ALA A 18 19.20 2.83 10.78
N GLY A 19 19.68 3.35 11.92
CA GLY A 19 20.47 4.58 12.01
C GLY A 19 21.86 4.50 11.36
N ALA A 20 22.44 3.30 11.24
CA ALA A 20 23.72 3.07 10.54
C ALA A 20 23.57 2.99 9.00
N MET A 21 22.34 3.10 8.48
CA MET A 21 22.02 3.02 7.05
C MET A 21 21.86 4.39 6.37
N ALA A 22 21.98 5.48 7.12
CA ALA A 22 21.95 6.84 6.59
C ALA A 22 23.11 7.03 5.58
N GLY A 23 22.78 7.21 4.30
CA GLY A 23 23.75 7.42 3.21
C GLY A 23 24.11 6.20 2.35
N ARG A 24 23.61 5.00 2.66
CA ARG A 24 23.85 3.80 1.83
C ARG A 24 22.91 3.76 0.62
N HIS A 25 23.49 3.76 -0.58
CA HIS A 25 22.76 3.59 -1.86
C HIS A 25 22.42 2.11 -2.05
N PHE A 26 21.13 1.79 -2.15
CA PHE A 26 20.65 0.45 -2.46
C PHE A 26 20.44 0.33 -3.96
N ARG A 27 21.08 -0.66 -4.58
CA ARG A 27 21.09 -0.81 -6.05
C ARG A 27 19.70 -1.00 -6.67
N TYR A 28 18.75 -1.54 -5.90
CA TYR A 28 17.40 -1.84 -6.37
C TYR A 28 16.31 -0.98 -5.74
N PHE A 29 16.63 -0.16 -4.73
CA PHE A 29 15.62 0.63 -4.02
C PHE A 29 14.87 1.56 -4.98
N ASP A 30 15.57 2.24 -5.88
CA ASP A 30 14.95 3.16 -6.82
C ASP A 30 14.03 2.44 -7.81
N PHE A 31 14.38 1.22 -8.25
CA PHE A 31 13.53 0.41 -9.12
C PHE A 31 12.29 -0.10 -8.38
N VAL A 32 12.44 -0.51 -7.12
CA VAL A 32 11.30 -0.95 -6.29
C VAL A 32 10.39 0.23 -5.97
N MET A 33 10.95 1.39 -5.66
CA MET A 33 10.20 2.64 -5.46
C MET A 33 9.46 3.05 -6.73
N ALA A 34 10.13 3.04 -7.89
CA ALA A 34 9.51 3.35 -9.16
C ALA A 34 8.36 2.38 -9.46
N GLY A 35 8.58 1.07 -9.28
CA GLY A 35 7.54 0.06 -9.43
C GLY A 35 6.34 0.29 -8.51
N PHE A 36 6.59 0.58 -7.23
CA PHE A 36 5.55 0.92 -6.26
C PHE A 36 4.70 2.11 -6.72
N VAL A 37 5.35 3.23 -7.08
CA VAL A 37 4.66 4.44 -7.54
C VAL A 37 3.88 4.19 -8.82
N THR A 38 4.46 3.47 -9.79
CA THR A 38 3.78 3.12 -11.04
C THR A 38 2.54 2.28 -10.79
N ILE A 39 2.63 1.23 -9.97
CA ILE A 39 1.47 0.38 -9.64
C ILE A 39 0.40 1.19 -8.92
N LEU A 40 0.79 2.06 -7.99
CA LEU A 40 -0.12 2.92 -7.25
C LEU A 40 -0.89 3.87 -8.19
N LEU A 41 -0.18 4.54 -9.11
CA LEU A 41 -0.78 5.44 -10.11
C LEU A 41 -1.73 4.69 -11.05
N LEU A 42 -1.27 3.59 -11.65
CA LEU A 42 -2.06 2.82 -12.63
C LEU A 42 -3.29 2.18 -11.98
N SER A 43 -3.17 1.68 -10.75
CA SER A 43 -4.31 1.08 -10.04
C SER A 43 -5.39 2.11 -9.74
N ASN A 44 -4.99 3.33 -9.35
CA ASN A 44 -5.94 4.43 -9.08
C ASN A 44 -6.51 5.04 -10.35
N LEU A 45 -5.74 5.13 -11.43
CA LEU A 45 -6.20 5.74 -12.68
C LEU A 45 -7.07 4.79 -13.52
N ILE A 46 -6.64 3.54 -13.68
CA ILE A 46 -7.30 2.54 -14.55
C ILE A 46 -8.40 1.81 -13.76
N GLY A 47 -8.13 1.47 -12.50
CA GLY A 47 -8.94 0.54 -11.74
C GLY A 47 -10.04 1.16 -10.89
N ALA A 48 -9.87 2.41 -10.43
CA ALA A 48 -10.75 2.98 -9.41
C ALA A 48 -12.18 3.23 -9.91
N ALA A 49 -12.35 3.70 -11.14
CA ALA A 49 -13.66 4.05 -11.69
C ALA A 49 -14.40 2.86 -12.35
N LYS A 50 -13.70 1.75 -12.62
CA LYS A 50 -14.28 0.61 -13.33
C LYS A 50 -14.87 -0.41 -12.36
N LEU A 51 -16.17 -0.61 -12.42
CA LEU A 51 -16.85 -1.73 -11.78
C LEU A 51 -16.78 -2.97 -12.67
N SER A 52 -16.60 -4.14 -12.06
CA SER A 52 -16.61 -5.43 -12.74
C SER A 52 -17.52 -6.39 -11.97
N THR A 53 -18.25 -7.22 -12.71
CA THR A 53 -19.10 -8.26 -12.13
C THR A 53 -18.62 -9.62 -12.63
N VAL A 54 -18.27 -10.50 -11.70
CA VAL A 54 -17.86 -11.88 -12.00
C VAL A 54 -18.65 -12.81 -11.09
N ALA A 55 -19.29 -13.84 -11.67
CA ALA A 55 -20.09 -14.81 -10.92
C ALA A 55 -21.14 -14.18 -9.96
N GLY A 56 -21.75 -13.05 -10.36
CA GLY A 56 -22.74 -12.34 -9.56
C GLY A 56 -22.18 -11.37 -8.50
N PHE A 57 -20.86 -11.34 -8.31
CA PHE A 57 -20.21 -10.43 -7.37
C PHE A 57 -19.68 -9.19 -8.09
N THR A 58 -20.14 -8.01 -7.66
CA THR A 58 -19.66 -6.73 -8.19
C THR A 58 -18.56 -6.17 -7.30
N PHE A 59 -17.42 -5.83 -7.90
CA PHE A 59 -16.26 -5.28 -7.23
C PHE A 59 -15.59 -4.20 -8.09
N GLY A 60 -14.78 -3.34 -7.46
CA GLY A 60 -13.97 -2.37 -8.19
C GLY A 60 -12.78 -3.05 -8.84
N ALA A 61 -12.59 -2.90 -10.15
CA ALA A 61 -11.54 -3.59 -10.91
C ALA A 61 -10.13 -3.28 -10.37
N GLY A 62 -9.94 -2.12 -9.74
CA GLY A 62 -8.69 -1.76 -9.07
C GLY A 62 -8.21 -2.80 -8.06
N ILE A 63 -9.12 -3.52 -7.38
CA ILE A 63 -8.75 -4.46 -6.31
C ILE A 63 -7.85 -5.61 -6.77
N LEU A 64 -7.80 -5.90 -8.07
CA LEU A 64 -6.91 -6.91 -8.63
C LEU A 64 -5.43 -6.54 -8.50
N PHE A 65 -5.11 -5.25 -8.51
CA PHE A 65 -3.73 -4.76 -8.53
C PHE A 65 -3.27 -4.20 -7.18
N PHE A 66 -4.20 -3.91 -6.26
CA PHE A 66 -3.88 -3.52 -4.89
C PHE A 66 -2.96 -4.51 -4.17
N PRO A 67 -3.18 -5.86 -4.22
CA PRO A 67 -2.30 -6.82 -3.56
C PRO A 67 -0.84 -6.72 -3.98
N LEU A 68 -0.58 -6.40 -5.25
CA LEU A 68 0.79 -6.22 -5.74
C LEU A 68 1.46 -5.00 -5.08
N GLY A 69 0.70 -3.90 -4.91
CA GLY A 69 1.17 -2.71 -4.20
C GLY A 69 1.48 -3.00 -2.72
N TYR A 70 0.63 -3.77 -2.04
CA TYR A 70 0.86 -4.19 -0.65
C TYR A 70 2.13 -5.03 -0.50
N VAL A 71 2.31 -6.06 -1.35
CA VAL A 71 3.50 -6.91 -1.32
C VAL A 71 4.78 -6.08 -1.52
N ILE A 72 4.75 -5.11 -2.45
CA ILE A 72 5.90 -4.23 -2.67
C ILE A 72 6.13 -3.30 -1.46
N GLY A 73 5.07 -2.78 -0.85
CA GLY A 73 5.14 -1.97 0.37
C GLY A 73 5.73 -2.73 1.56
N ASP A 74 5.33 -3.98 1.74
CA ASP A 74 5.85 -4.88 2.77
C ASP A 74 7.33 -5.18 2.54
N VAL A 75 7.69 -5.53 1.30
CA VAL A 75 9.10 -5.74 0.90
C VAL A 75 9.91 -4.47 1.13
N LEU A 76 9.37 -3.29 0.81
CA LEU A 76 10.06 -2.01 1.02
C LEU A 76 10.38 -1.80 2.50
N THR A 77 9.41 -2.05 3.37
CA THR A 77 9.53 -1.87 4.82
C THR A 77 10.50 -2.88 5.43
N GLU A 78 10.37 -4.16 5.08
CA GLU A 78 11.20 -5.26 5.61
C GLU A 78 12.65 -5.26 5.11
N VAL A 79 12.90 -4.82 3.87
CA VAL A 79 14.25 -4.86 3.26
C VAL A 79 15.00 -3.56 3.47
N TYR A 80 14.32 -2.42 3.31
CA TYR A 80 14.98 -1.10 3.29
C TYR A 80 14.75 -0.26 4.55
N GLY A 81 13.90 -0.76 5.46
CA GLY A 81 13.55 -0.13 6.73
C GLY A 81 12.43 0.90 6.59
N TYR A 82 11.73 1.14 7.70
CA TYR A 82 10.53 1.97 7.73
C TYR A 82 10.76 3.43 7.26
N ALA A 83 11.94 4.02 7.52
CA ALA A 83 12.25 5.39 7.08
C ALA A 83 12.30 5.53 5.54
N ARG A 84 12.80 4.51 4.83
CA ARG A 84 12.83 4.51 3.36
C ARG A 84 11.48 4.14 2.76
N ALA A 85 10.76 3.18 3.35
CA ALA A 85 9.39 2.87 2.95
C ALA A 85 8.48 4.11 3.02
N ARG A 86 8.63 4.92 4.07
CA ARG A 86 7.93 6.21 4.20
C ARG A 86 8.25 7.17 3.05
N ARG A 87 9.51 7.24 2.58
CA ARG A 87 9.85 8.04 1.40
C ARG A 87 9.11 7.57 0.15
N CYS A 88 8.99 6.25 -0.07
CA CYS A 88 8.22 5.70 -1.17
C CYS A 88 6.72 6.06 -1.08
N VAL A 89 6.15 6.02 0.14
CA VAL A 89 4.77 6.44 0.39
C VAL A 89 4.58 7.92 0.04
N TRP A 90 5.48 8.80 0.50
CA TRP A 90 5.42 10.24 0.15
C TRP A 90 5.60 10.48 -1.35
N ALA A 91 6.51 9.75 -2.00
CA ALA A 91 6.69 9.83 -3.45
C ALA A 91 5.42 9.40 -4.21
N GLY A 92 4.80 8.30 -3.80
CA GLY A 92 3.52 7.84 -4.35
C GLY A 92 2.40 8.83 -4.09
N PHE A 93 2.35 9.43 -2.91
CA PHE A 93 1.39 10.46 -2.55
C PHE A 93 1.50 11.70 -3.45
N PHE A 94 2.69 12.28 -3.58
CA PHE A 94 2.90 13.43 -4.46
C PHE A 94 2.65 13.10 -5.92
N ALA A 95 2.99 11.89 -6.36
CA ALA A 95 2.68 11.42 -7.70
C ALA A 95 1.16 11.34 -7.94
N MET A 96 0.38 10.83 -6.98
CA MET A 96 -1.09 10.81 -7.07
C MET A 96 -1.68 12.22 -7.10
N LEU A 97 -1.16 13.14 -6.27
CA LEU A 97 -1.58 14.54 -6.30
C LEU A 97 -1.30 15.18 -7.66
N PHE A 98 -0.10 14.96 -8.21
CA PHE A 98 0.26 15.46 -9.53
C PHE A 98 -0.64 14.86 -10.63
N MET A 99 -0.92 13.55 -10.57
CA MET A 99 -1.85 12.90 -11.48
C MET A 99 -3.26 13.50 -11.41
N ALA A 100 -3.76 13.83 -10.21
CA ALA A 100 -5.05 14.51 -10.05
C ALA A 100 -5.05 15.91 -10.65
N VAL A 101 -4.00 16.70 -10.43
CA VAL A 101 -3.85 18.04 -11.01
C VAL A 101 -3.78 17.96 -12.53
N MET A 102 -2.96 17.06 -13.08
CA MET A 102 -2.88 16.84 -14.53
C MET A 102 -4.23 16.41 -15.11
N SER A 103 -4.89 15.44 -14.50
CA SER A 103 -6.21 14.96 -14.92
C SER A 103 -7.23 16.11 -14.92
N TYR A 104 -7.25 16.92 -13.87
CA TYR A 104 -8.13 18.08 -13.77
C TYR A 104 -7.87 19.09 -14.90
N ILE A 105 -6.61 19.46 -15.14
CA ILE A 105 -6.25 20.41 -16.19
C ILE A 105 -6.62 19.87 -17.57
N VAL A 106 -6.25 18.64 -17.89
CA VAL A 106 -6.43 18.05 -19.23
C VAL A 106 -7.91 17.84 -19.55
N VAL A 107 -8.71 17.39 -18.57
CA VAL A 107 -10.16 17.20 -18.76
C VAL A 107 -10.88 18.52 -19.06
N HIS A 108 -10.44 19.64 -18.49
CA HIS A 108 -11.09 20.94 -18.66
C HIS A 108 -10.52 21.79 -19.80
N LEU A 109 -9.51 21.30 -20.53
CA LEU A 109 -9.04 21.97 -21.74
C LEU A 109 -10.11 21.89 -22.83
N PRO A 110 -10.28 22.96 -23.64
CA PRO A 110 -11.22 22.93 -24.75
C PRO A 110 -10.82 21.83 -25.75
N ALA A 111 -11.79 20.99 -26.07
CA ALA A 111 -11.64 19.95 -27.08
C ALA A 111 -11.31 20.56 -28.45
N ALA A 112 -10.33 19.99 -29.15
CA ALA A 112 -10.01 20.39 -30.51
C ALA A 112 -11.09 19.97 -31.51
N ASP A 113 -11.16 20.65 -32.66
CA ASP A 113 -12.06 20.27 -33.74
C ASP A 113 -11.80 18.81 -34.17
N GLY A 114 -12.86 17.98 -34.14
CA GLY A 114 -12.79 16.54 -34.43
C GLY A 114 -12.63 15.63 -33.21
N TRP A 115 -12.50 16.17 -31.99
CA TRP A 115 -12.51 15.39 -30.75
C TRP A 115 -13.94 15.02 -30.33
N GLY A 116 -14.35 13.77 -30.55
CA GLY A 116 -15.73 13.29 -30.29
C GLY A 116 -15.98 12.71 -28.89
N ASP A 117 -14.93 12.27 -28.19
CA ASP A 117 -15.07 11.43 -27.00
C ASP A 117 -14.96 12.17 -25.66
N GLN A 118 -15.16 13.49 -25.66
CA GLN A 118 -15.00 14.33 -24.47
C GLN A 118 -15.85 13.86 -23.28
N LYS A 119 -17.10 13.43 -23.51
CA LYS A 119 -17.98 12.93 -22.45
C LYS A 119 -17.46 11.63 -21.80
N ALA A 120 -16.92 10.73 -22.61
CA ALA A 120 -16.33 9.49 -22.10
C ALA A 120 -15.04 9.80 -21.31
N TYR A 121 -14.24 10.73 -21.81
CA TYR A 121 -13.02 11.20 -21.16
C TYR A 121 -13.32 11.83 -19.77
N GLU A 122 -14.30 12.73 -19.69
CA GLU A 122 -14.78 13.33 -18.44
C GLU A 122 -15.34 12.28 -17.47
N SER A 123 -16.06 11.27 -17.96
CA SER A 123 -16.59 10.20 -17.12
C SER A 123 -15.50 9.35 -16.47
N VAL A 124 -14.34 9.19 -17.10
CA VAL A 124 -13.24 8.37 -16.59
C VAL A 124 -12.29 9.20 -15.71
N PHE A 125 -11.91 10.39 -16.18
CA PHE A 125 -10.85 11.20 -15.59
C PHE A 125 -11.36 12.38 -14.75
N GLY A 126 -12.61 12.83 -14.95
CA GLY A 126 -13.18 13.98 -14.23
C GLY A 126 -13.30 13.77 -12.72
N ASN A 127 -13.36 12.53 -12.25
CA ASN A 127 -13.45 12.20 -10.82
C ASN A 127 -12.08 11.98 -10.14
N THR A 128 -10.96 12.03 -10.88
CA THR A 128 -9.62 11.69 -10.34
C THR A 128 -9.24 12.56 -9.13
N TRP A 129 -9.57 13.84 -9.15
CA TRP A 129 -9.27 14.75 -8.03
C TRP A 129 -10.02 14.34 -6.76
N ARG A 130 -11.31 13.98 -6.85
CA ARG A 130 -12.09 13.48 -5.70
C ARG A 130 -11.50 12.20 -5.14
N ILE A 131 -11.09 11.27 -6.00
CA ILE A 131 -10.47 10.00 -5.60
C ILE A 131 -9.19 10.27 -4.80
N VAL A 132 -8.34 11.21 -5.24
CA VAL A 132 -7.10 11.55 -4.52
C VAL A 132 -7.38 12.21 -3.18
N PHE A 133 -8.34 13.14 -3.10
CA PHE A 133 -8.75 13.74 -1.83
C PHE A 133 -9.39 12.72 -0.87
N ALA A 134 -10.26 11.84 -1.38
CA ALA A 134 -10.83 10.76 -0.59
C ALA A 134 -9.75 9.82 -0.04
N SER A 135 -8.77 9.46 -0.88
CA SER A 135 -7.63 8.62 -0.49
C SER A 135 -6.80 9.26 0.62
N LEU A 136 -6.61 10.57 0.57
CA LEU A 136 -5.89 11.32 1.61
C LEU A 136 -6.53 11.20 2.99
N PHE A 137 -7.82 11.54 3.08
CA PHE A 137 -8.55 11.50 4.34
C PHE A 137 -8.71 10.06 4.86
N ALA A 138 -9.01 9.13 3.95
CA ALA A 138 -9.16 7.72 4.27
C ALA A 138 -7.84 7.12 4.78
N PHE A 139 -6.72 7.39 4.11
CA PHE A 139 -5.41 6.92 4.51
C PHE A 139 -5.04 7.45 5.89
N TRP A 140 -5.21 8.75 6.17
CA TRP A 140 -4.87 9.31 7.48
C TRP A 140 -5.71 8.72 8.62
N ALA A 141 -7.03 8.62 8.42
CA ALA A 141 -7.92 8.05 9.43
C ALA A 141 -7.68 6.55 9.62
N GLY A 142 -7.50 5.82 8.52
CA GLY A 142 -7.23 4.39 8.49
C GLY A 142 -5.90 4.03 9.16
N GLU A 143 -4.81 4.74 8.82
CA GLU A 143 -3.49 4.56 9.44
C GLU A 143 -3.50 4.87 10.94
N PHE A 144 -4.18 5.96 11.34
CA PHE A 144 -4.29 6.33 12.74
C PHE A 144 -5.00 5.23 13.54
N VAL A 145 -6.14 4.74 13.04
CA VAL A 145 -6.91 3.67 13.69
C VAL A 145 -6.15 2.36 13.68
N ASN A 146 -5.49 2.00 12.57
CA ASN A 146 -4.65 0.81 12.47
C ASN A 146 -3.57 0.81 13.55
N SER A 147 -2.77 1.87 13.60
CA SER A 147 -1.68 2.04 14.55
C SER A 147 -2.17 2.01 16.01
N PHE A 148 -3.29 2.67 16.30
CA PHE A 148 -3.91 2.67 17.63
C PHE A 148 -4.36 1.26 18.05
N VAL A 149 -5.07 0.54 17.18
CA VAL A 149 -5.54 -0.83 17.45
C VAL A 149 -4.36 -1.76 17.64
N MET A 150 -3.34 -1.67 16.80
CA MET A 150 -2.13 -2.47 16.91
C MET A 150 -1.41 -2.26 18.26
N ALA A 151 -1.27 -1.00 18.69
CA ALA A 151 -0.69 -0.66 19.98
C ALA A 151 -1.52 -1.21 21.16
N LYS A 152 -2.85 -1.04 21.11
CA LYS A 152 -3.74 -1.50 22.18
C LYS A 152 -3.76 -3.02 22.29
N MET A 153 -3.82 -3.73 21.17
CA MET A 153 -3.80 -5.19 21.14
C MET A 153 -2.43 -5.75 21.60
N LYS A 154 -1.32 -5.05 21.36
CA LYS A 154 0.01 -5.44 21.91
C LYS A 154 0.01 -5.46 23.43
N ILE A 155 -0.63 -4.48 24.07
CA ILE A 155 -0.78 -4.42 25.53
C ILE A 155 -1.66 -5.59 26.02
N TRP A 156 -2.80 -5.82 25.36
CA TRP A 156 -3.73 -6.89 25.75
C TRP A 156 -3.16 -8.29 25.58
N THR A 157 -2.37 -8.50 24.52
CA THR A 157 -1.76 -9.81 24.22
C THR A 157 -0.44 -10.03 24.94
N GLN A 158 0.02 -9.08 25.78
CA GLN A 158 1.34 -9.15 26.45
C GLN A 158 2.47 -9.42 25.45
N GLY A 159 2.37 -8.85 24.25
CA GLY A 159 3.30 -9.05 23.14
C GLY A 159 3.21 -10.41 22.42
N ARG A 160 2.35 -11.34 22.86
CA ARG A 160 2.14 -12.65 22.21
C ARG A 160 1.23 -12.53 20.98
N HIS A 161 1.21 -13.53 20.11
CA HIS A 161 0.34 -13.61 18.92
C HIS A 161 0.39 -12.38 17.99
N LEU A 162 1.50 -12.23 17.26
CA LEU A 162 1.66 -11.13 16.27
C LEU A 162 0.55 -11.12 15.21
N TRP A 163 0.15 -12.31 14.74
CA TRP A 163 -0.87 -12.48 13.70
C TRP A 163 -2.24 -11.88 14.07
N SER A 164 -2.64 -11.94 15.34
CA SER A 164 -3.93 -11.39 15.77
C SER A 164 -3.92 -9.88 15.73
N ARG A 165 -2.75 -9.26 15.93
CA ARG A 165 -2.56 -7.82 15.92
C ARG A 165 -2.49 -7.27 14.49
N THR A 166 -1.79 -7.94 13.59
CA THR A 166 -1.75 -7.54 12.17
C THR A 166 -3.12 -7.70 11.53
N ILE A 167 -3.76 -8.86 11.64
CA ILE A 167 -5.09 -9.05 11.04
C ILE A 167 -6.14 -8.16 11.72
N GLY A 168 -6.13 -8.07 13.06
CA GLY A 168 -7.09 -7.26 13.81
C GLY A 168 -6.98 -5.76 13.50
N SER A 169 -5.76 -5.22 13.43
CA SER A 169 -5.55 -3.81 13.07
C SER A 169 -5.86 -3.54 11.60
N THR A 170 -5.57 -4.47 10.69
CA THR A 170 -5.94 -4.36 9.27
C THR A 170 -7.46 -4.35 9.10
N ILE A 171 -8.21 -5.22 9.79
CA ILE A 171 -9.68 -5.25 9.75
C ILE A 171 -10.26 -3.89 10.11
N VAL A 172 -9.82 -3.31 11.24
CA VAL A 172 -10.38 -2.04 11.74
C VAL A 172 -9.85 -0.85 10.94
N GLY A 173 -8.55 -0.80 10.66
CA GLY A 173 -7.91 0.27 9.90
C GLY A 173 -8.41 0.36 8.46
N GLN A 174 -8.42 -0.76 7.74
CA GLN A 174 -9.01 -0.82 6.38
C GLN A 174 -10.52 -0.63 6.39
N GLY A 175 -11.19 -0.96 7.51
CA GLY A 175 -12.61 -0.67 7.72
C GLY A 175 -12.87 0.84 7.73
N VAL A 176 -12.12 1.59 8.55
CA VAL A 176 -12.22 3.06 8.62
C VAL A 176 -11.80 3.71 7.29
N ASP A 177 -10.70 3.25 6.69
CA ASP A 177 -10.25 3.70 5.37
C ASP A 177 -11.39 3.55 4.35
N SER A 178 -11.98 2.35 4.24
CA SER A 178 -13.04 2.08 3.28
C SER A 178 -14.31 2.89 3.57
N LEU A 179 -14.69 3.03 4.84
CA LEU A 179 -15.85 3.83 5.26
C LEU A 179 -15.72 5.31 4.91
N ILE A 180 -14.50 5.84 4.80
CA ILE A 180 -14.25 7.23 4.42
C ILE A 180 -14.06 7.33 2.90
N PHE A 181 -13.24 6.45 2.33
CA PHE A 181 -12.84 6.48 0.92
C PHE A 181 -14.03 6.34 -0.03
N TYR A 182 -14.82 5.27 0.08
CA TYR A 182 -15.86 4.97 -0.91
C TYR A 182 -16.97 6.02 -0.92
N PRO A 183 -17.48 6.50 0.23
CA PRO A 183 -18.44 7.59 0.24
C PRO A 183 -17.85 8.89 -0.31
N LEU A 184 -16.64 9.30 0.09
CA LEU A 184 -16.07 10.56 -0.39
C LEU A 184 -15.72 10.52 -1.90
N ALA A 185 -15.29 9.36 -2.41
CA ALA A 185 -14.88 9.21 -3.80
C ALA A 185 -16.07 9.05 -4.77
N PHE A 186 -17.14 8.37 -4.35
CA PHE A 186 -18.17 7.89 -5.29
C PHE A 186 -19.61 8.24 -4.92
N LEU A 187 -19.89 8.79 -3.74
CA LEU A 187 -21.26 9.17 -3.38
C LEU A 187 -21.72 10.35 -4.27
N GLY A 188 -22.86 10.18 -4.93
CA GLY A 188 -23.37 11.11 -5.95
C GLY A 188 -22.87 10.83 -7.37
N ALA A 189 -21.84 9.98 -7.56
CA ALA A 189 -21.43 9.47 -8.86
C ALA A 189 -21.98 8.05 -9.13
N TRP A 190 -22.02 7.21 -8.10
CA TRP A 190 -22.65 5.89 -8.11
C TRP A 190 -23.88 5.87 -7.22
N SER A 191 -24.75 4.88 -7.39
CA SER A 191 -25.87 4.67 -6.46
C SER A 191 -25.37 4.29 -5.08
N THR A 192 -26.10 4.68 -4.02
CA THR A 192 -25.74 4.35 -2.63
C THR A 192 -25.58 2.85 -2.41
N ALA A 193 -26.42 2.04 -3.05
CA ALA A 193 -26.31 0.59 -3.02
C ALA A 193 -24.98 0.10 -3.61
N GLN A 194 -24.56 0.63 -4.77
CA GLN A 194 -23.27 0.29 -5.39
C GLN A 194 -22.09 0.71 -4.50
N VAL A 195 -22.13 1.91 -3.90
CA VAL A 195 -21.09 2.36 -2.97
C VAL A 195 -20.97 1.40 -1.79
N LEU A 196 -22.09 1.03 -1.17
CA LEU A 196 -22.10 0.09 -0.04
C LEU A 196 -21.61 -1.30 -0.44
N THR A 197 -22.09 -1.84 -1.56
CA THR A 197 -21.67 -3.16 -2.06
C THR A 197 -20.16 -3.19 -2.31
N VAL A 198 -19.64 -2.22 -3.07
CA VAL A 198 -18.22 -2.15 -3.41
C VAL A 198 -17.35 -1.91 -2.18
N MET A 199 -17.80 -1.07 -1.25
CA MET A 199 -17.11 -0.82 0.01
C MET A 199 -16.95 -2.11 0.82
N VAL A 200 -18.04 -2.86 1.02
CA VAL A 200 -18.03 -4.10 1.80
C VAL A 200 -17.24 -5.19 1.08
N THR A 201 -17.44 -5.37 -0.23
CA THR A 201 -16.73 -6.41 -0.99
C THR A 201 -15.23 -6.12 -1.05
N ASN A 202 -14.83 -4.88 -1.30
CA ASN A 202 -13.42 -4.54 -1.34
C ASN A 202 -12.76 -4.59 0.05
N TRP A 203 -13.45 -4.16 1.11
CA TRP A 203 -12.94 -4.33 2.48
C TRP A 203 -12.74 -5.82 2.83
N ALA A 204 -13.73 -6.66 2.56
CA ALA A 204 -13.65 -8.09 2.82
C ALA A 204 -12.53 -8.74 2.00
N MET A 205 -12.38 -8.38 0.72
CA MET A 205 -11.29 -8.85 -0.12
C MET A 205 -9.92 -8.38 0.40
N LYS A 206 -9.76 -7.13 0.84
CA LYS A 206 -8.50 -6.62 1.44
C LYS A 206 -8.10 -7.46 2.67
N VAL A 207 -9.05 -7.73 3.57
CA VAL A 207 -8.81 -8.57 4.76
C VAL A 207 -8.48 -10.02 4.37
N ALA A 208 -9.19 -10.59 3.41
CA ALA A 208 -8.93 -11.95 2.94
C ALA A 208 -7.55 -12.07 2.28
N TRP A 209 -7.16 -11.08 1.47
CA TRP A 209 -5.84 -11.03 0.84
C TRP A 209 -4.72 -10.91 1.85
N GLU A 210 -4.86 -10.07 2.87
CA GLU A 210 -3.89 -9.97 3.98
C GLU A 210 -3.63 -11.34 4.60
N ALA A 211 -4.70 -12.04 4.99
CA ALA A 211 -4.61 -13.36 5.59
C ALA A 211 -3.99 -14.40 4.65
N LEU A 212 -4.34 -14.36 3.35
CA LEU A 212 -3.87 -15.30 2.35
C LEU A 212 -2.41 -15.07 1.92
N LEU A 213 -1.99 -13.81 1.80
CA LEU A 213 -0.67 -13.43 1.32
C LEU A 213 0.37 -13.40 2.43
N THR A 214 -0.03 -13.35 3.70
CA THR A 214 0.89 -13.40 4.84
C THR A 214 2.01 -14.46 4.66
N PRO A 215 1.73 -15.75 4.32
CA PRO A 215 2.78 -16.76 4.13
C PRO A 215 3.68 -16.50 2.91
N VAL A 216 3.14 -15.90 1.85
CA VAL A 216 3.88 -15.54 0.63
C VAL A 216 4.81 -14.36 0.92
N THR A 217 4.34 -13.36 1.66
CA THR A 217 5.14 -12.23 2.14
C THR A 217 6.34 -12.75 2.93
N TYR A 218 6.14 -13.68 3.87
CA TYR A 218 7.25 -14.34 4.58
C TYR A 218 8.25 -15.01 3.62
N ALA A 219 7.79 -15.69 2.58
CA ALA A 219 8.66 -16.37 1.62
C ALA A 219 9.48 -15.39 0.75
N VAL A 220 8.84 -14.32 0.25
CA VAL A 220 9.47 -13.29 -0.60
C VAL A 220 10.50 -12.50 0.22
N VAL A 221 10.14 -12.07 1.42
CA VAL A 221 11.04 -11.34 2.33
C VAL A 221 12.26 -12.19 2.66
N ASN A 222 12.08 -13.47 3.03
CA ASN A 222 13.19 -14.37 3.32
C ASN A 222 14.13 -14.60 2.12
N ARG A 223 13.58 -14.60 0.90
CA ARG A 223 14.35 -14.77 -0.34
C ARG A 223 15.14 -13.51 -0.70
N LEU A 224 14.54 -12.33 -0.56
CA LEU A 224 15.18 -11.03 -0.77
C LEU A 224 16.26 -10.75 0.28
N LYS A 225 16.01 -11.00 1.57
CA LYS A 225 17.02 -10.87 2.64
C LYS A 225 18.25 -11.74 2.37
N ARG A 226 18.06 -12.97 1.85
CA ARG A 226 19.19 -13.83 1.41
C ARG A 226 19.90 -13.32 0.16
N ALA A 227 19.18 -12.69 -0.77
CA ALA A 227 19.76 -12.16 -2.01
C ALA A 227 20.55 -10.86 -1.78
N GLU A 228 20.07 -10.00 -0.89
CA GLU A 228 20.72 -8.74 -0.51
C GLU A 228 21.82 -8.94 0.55
N GLY A 229 21.78 -10.04 1.33
CA GLY A 229 22.74 -10.32 2.39
C GLY A 229 22.61 -9.38 3.59
N VAL A 230 21.42 -8.82 3.83
CA VAL A 230 21.14 -7.86 4.90
C VAL A 230 19.94 -8.32 5.72
N ASP A 231 20.03 -8.20 7.05
CA ASP A 231 18.91 -8.37 7.98
C ASP A 231 18.79 -7.09 8.82
N VAL A 232 17.95 -6.18 8.33
CA VAL A 232 17.74 -4.85 8.94
C VAL A 232 16.74 -4.99 10.06
N TYR A 233 17.12 -4.55 11.26
CA TYR A 233 16.24 -4.53 12.44
C TYR A 233 15.97 -3.08 12.83
N ASP A 234 14.69 -2.66 12.77
CA ASP A 234 14.19 -1.33 13.14
C ASP A 234 14.05 -1.20 14.68
N GLU A 235 15.17 -1.35 15.42
CA GLU A 235 15.16 -1.33 16.90
C GLU A 235 15.04 0.08 17.50
N ASP A 236 15.41 1.15 16.75
CA ASP A 236 15.42 2.55 17.22
C ASP A 236 14.64 3.53 16.31
N THR A 237 13.59 3.06 15.63
CA THR A 237 12.90 3.88 14.62
C THR A 237 11.74 4.69 15.20
N ASN A 238 11.70 6.01 14.92
CA ASN A 238 10.58 6.86 15.29
C ASN A 238 9.37 6.61 14.36
N PHE A 239 8.32 5.98 14.91
CA PHE A 239 7.11 5.58 14.20
C PHE A 239 6.22 6.75 13.69
N THR A 240 6.62 8.00 13.91
CA THR A 240 5.87 9.19 13.47
C THR A 240 5.75 9.32 11.94
N PRO A 241 4.56 9.31 11.34
CA PRO A 241 4.39 9.37 9.87
C PRO A 241 4.85 10.70 9.25
N PHE A 242 5.22 11.70 10.07
CA PHE A 242 5.48 13.08 9.64
C PHE A 242 6.97 13.42 9.43
N SER A 243 7.91 12.51 9.70
CA SER A 243 9.35 12.80 9.53
C SER A 243 9.92 12.17 8.24
N ALA A 244 10.52 12.97 7.35
CA ALA A 244 11.17 12.49 6.12
C ALA A 244 12.69 12.26 6.26
N LYS A 245 13.25 12.44 7.47
CA LYS A 245 14.66 12.22 7.74
C LYS A 245 14.96 10.71 7.75
N VAL A 246 15.94 10.33 6.93
CA VAL A 246 16.65 9.04 6.97
C VAL A 246 18.00 9.31 7.59
#